data_AF-A0A7Y0TGS0-F1
#
_entry.id   AF-A0A7Y0TGS0-F1
#
_cell.length_a   1.000
_cell.length_b   1.000
_cell.length_c   1.000
_cell.angle_alpha   90.00
_cell.angle_beta   90.00
_cell.angle_gamma   90.00
#
_symmetry.space_group_name_H-M   'P 1'
#
loop_
_entity.id
_entity.type
_entity.pdbx_description
1 polymer ?
#
loop_
_entity_poly.entity_id
_entity_poly.type
_entity_poly.pdbx_seq_one_letter_code
_entity_poly.pdbx_strand_id
1 'polypeptide(L)'
;MIESIRIACVASYSNTPEFLSGLSKFNFLYGSNGSGKTTISRVISDDGGFPTCSVTWNGTKLQTMVYNRDFVKKHFSQSSELKGIFTLGEKNIDILKEIAVAKAELDAITRRIENMHYILHGDYGTGGKMGELAGLDEKFRAKCWSSYTKHKEKLGIAFEGLRGS
;
A
#
# COMPACT_ATOMS: atom_id res chain seq x y z
N MET A 1 14.09 23.10 -31.96
CA MET A 1 14.84 21.84 -32.21
C MET A 1 16.00 21.76 -31.24
N ILE A 2 16.45 20.59 -30.79
CA ILE A 2 17.65 20.52 -29.92
C ILE A 2 18.86 20.98 -30.72
N GLU A 3 19.57 21.97 -30.20
CA GLU A 3 20.78 22.54 -30.80
C GLU A 3 22.04 21.83 -30.29
N SER A 4 22.11 21.63 -28.97
CA SER A 4 23.23 20.95 -28.34
C SER A 4 22.82 20.29 -27.03
N ILE A 5 23.59 19.27 -26.64
CA ILE A 5 23.46 18.58 -25.35
C ILE A 5 24.82 18.59 -24.67
N ARG A 6 24.88 19.12 -23.46
CA ARG A 6 26.07 19.09 -22.58
C ARG A 6 25.86 18.04 -21.51
N ILE A 7 26.84 17.16 -21.32
CA ILE A 7 26.78 16.09 -20.31
C ILE A 7 28.07 16.07 -19.49
N ALA A 8 27.94 16.08 -18.17
CA ALA A 8 29.06 15.99 -17.25
C ALA A 8 28.64 15.34 -15.93
N CYS A 9 29.57 14.69 -15.23
CA CYS A 9 29.41 14.14 -13.88
C CYS A 9 28.19 13.21 -13.70
N VAL A 10 27.83 12.42 -14.71
CA VAL A 10 26.67 11.52 -14.65
C VAL A 10 26.97 10.15 -15.27
N ALA A 11 26.70 9.09 -14.51
CA ALA A 11 26.92 7.70 -14.93
C ALA A 11 28.34 7.44 -15.47
N SER A 12 28.49 7.26 -16.78
CA SER A 12 29.78 7.00 -17.46
C SER A 12 30.51 8.27 -17.90
N TYR A 13 29.93 9.46 -17.71
CA TYR A 13 30.54 10.74 -18.07
C TYR A 13 31.38 11.28 -16.92
N SER A 14 32.61 11.67 -17.22
CA SER A 14 33.56 12.22 -16.25
C SER A 14 33.20 13.67 -15.86
N ASN A 15 34.03 14.30 -15.02
CA ASN A 15 33.87 15.71 -14.67
C ASN A 15 34.12 16.66 -15.85
N THR A 16 34.88 16.23 -16.85
CA THR A 16 35.10 17.01 -18.06
C THR A 16 33.82 16.98 -18.90
N PRO A 17 33.20 18.13 -19.21
CA PRO A 17 31.95 18.14 -19.95
C PRO A 17 32.14 17.72 -21.40
N GLU A 18 31.29 16.81 -21.86
CA GLU A 18 31.20 16.41 -23.25
C GLU A 18 30.01 17.10 -23.93
N PHE A 19 30.18 17.44 -25.22
CA PHE A 19 29.19 18.16 -26.00
C PHE A 19 28.77 17.38 -27.23
N LEU A 20 27.46 17.22 -27.39
CA LEU A 20 26.84 16.75 -28.62
C LEU A 20 26.21 17.95 -29.34
N SER A 21 26.89 18.44 -30.37
CA SER A 21 26.48 19.58 -31.20
C SER A 21 26.31 19.18 -32.66
N GLY A 22 25.82 20.09 -33.51
CA GLY A 22 25.64 19.81 -34.94
C GLY A 22 24.54 18.80 -35.23
N LEU A 23 23.51 18.76 -34.37
CA LEU A 23 22.40 17.81 -34.48
C LEU A 23 21.57 18.08 -35.74
N SER A 24 21.25 17.01 -36.46
CA SER A 24 20.34 17.04 -37.60
C SER A 24 18.94 16.57 -37.18
N LYS A 25 17.97 16.57 -38.12
CA LYS A 25 16.62 16.05 -37.85
C LYS A 25 16.65 14.58 -37.40
N PHE A 26 17.62 13.81 -37.90
CA PHE A 26 17.82 12.41 -37.54
C PHE A 26 19.27 12.19 -37.10
N ASN A 27 19.47 11.64 -35.90
CA ASN A 27 20.79 11.40 -35.35
C ASN A 27 20.90 9.93 -34.93
N PHE A 28 21.98 9.28 -35.32
CA PHE A 28 22.27 7.90 -34.96
C PHE A 28 23.45 7.88 -33.99
N LEU A 29 23.19 7.46 -32.75
CA LEU A 29 24.18 7.36 -31.68
C LEU A 29 24.42 5.88 -31.36
N TYR A 30 25.64 5.40 -31.55
CA TYR A 30 26.02 4.00 -31.31
C TYR A 30 27.33 3.91 -30.52
N GLY A 31 27.59 2.75 -29.93
CA GLY A 31 28.78 2.52 -29.09
C GLY A 31 28.61 1.27 -28.25
N SER A 32 29.66 0.88 -27.51
CA SER A 32 29.66 -0.29 -26.63
C SER A 32 28.69 -0.17 -25.44
N ASN A 33 28.44 -1.27 -24.74
CA ASN A 33 27.72 -1.23 -23.47
C ASN A 33 28.50 -0.39 -22.46
N GLY A 34 27.81 0.49 -21.75
CA GLY A 34 28.44 1.44 -20.81
C GLY A 34 28.92 2.75 -21.44
N SER A 35 28.80 2.93 -22.77
CA SER A 35 29.23 4.16 -23.46
C SER A 35 28.34 5.41 -23.20
N GLY A 36 27.38 5.36 -22.28
CA GLY A 36 26.54 6.51 -21.93
C GLY A 36 25.30 6.78 -22.81
N LYS A 37 24.99 5.94 -23.80
CA LYS A 37 23.81 6.15 -24.70
C LYS A 37 22.49 6.34 -23.94
N THR A 38 22.20 5.46 -22.98
CA THR A 38 20.98 5.57 -22.18
C THR A 38 20.98 6.84 -21.32
N THR A 39 22.15 7.30 -20.87
CA THR A 39 22.29 8.54 -20.10
C THR A 39 21.90 9.75 -20.95
N ILE A 40 22.33 9.83 -22.21
CA ILE A 40 21.89 10.88 -23.14
C ILE A 40 20.36 10.91 -23.21
N SER A 41 19.72 9.75 -23.39
CA SER A 41 18.25 9.68 -23.46
C SER A 41 17.55 10.16 -22.18
N ARG A 42 18.14 9.89 -21.00
CA ARG A 42 17.60 10.32 -19.70
C ARG A 42 17.71 11.83 -19.51
N VAL A 43 18.86 12.40 -19.87
CA VAL A 43 19.08 13.87 -19.84
C VAL A 43 18.10 14.58 -20.78
N ILE A 44 17.81 14.02 -21.96
CA ILE A 44 16.78 14.56 -22.86
C ILE A 44 15.37 14.45 -22.23
N SER A 45 15.10 13.37 -21.51
CA SER A 45 13.78 13.16 -20.88
C SER A 45 13.51 14.13 -19.72
N ASP A 46 14.52 14.43 -18.91
CA ASP A 46 14.41 15.27 -17.73
C ASP A 46 15.74 16.00 -17.48
N ASP A 47 15.92 17.17 -18.09
CA ASP A 47 17.11 18.00 -17.91
C ASP A 47 17.21 18.59 -16.49
N GLY A 48 16.08 18.79 -15.81
CA GLY A 48 16.03 19.29 -14.44
C GLY A 48 16.61 18.31 -13.41
N GLY A 49 16.51 17.01 -13.67
CA GLY A 49 17.09 15.95 -12.85
C GLY A 49 18.62 15.83 -12.91
N PHE A 50 19.29 16.54 -13.82
CA PHE A 50 20.75 16.47 -14.01
C PHE A 50 21.40 17.86 -13.99
N PRO A 51 21.73 18.41 -12.81
CA PRO A 51 22.21 19.79 -12.67
C PRO A 51 23.51 20.11 -13.42
N THR A 52 24.34 19.10 -13.68
CA THR A 52 25.60 19.21 -14.41
C THR A 52 25.43 19.03 -15.92
N CYS A 53 24.22 18.76 -16.39
CA CYS A 53 23.89 18.54 -17.79
C CYS A 53 22.93 19.65 -18.28
N SER A 54 22.86 19.85 -19.59
CA SER A 54 21.89 20.76 -20.17
C SER A 54 21.51 20.37 -21.59
N VAL A 55 20.26 20.65 -21.97
CA VAL A 55 19.74 20.48 -23.32
C VAL A 55 19.37 21.85 -23.85
N THR A 56 20.14 22.34 -24.83
CA THR A 56 19.91 23.65 -25.45
C THR A 56 18.97 23.48 -26.63
N TRP A 57 17.92 24.30 -26.68
CA TRP A 57 16.92 24.29 -27.74
C TRP A 57 17.03 25.54 -28.59
N ASN A 58 17.05 25.37 -29.90
CA ASN A 58 16.78 26.45 -30.83
C ASN A 58 15.26 26.71 -30.85
N GLY A 59 14.84 27.80 -30.22
CA GLY A 59 13.44 28.21 -30.03
C GLY A 59 12.77 27.58 -28.80
N THR A 60 11.44 27.44 -28.86
CA THR A 60 10.65 26.89 -27.74
C THR A 60 10.98 25.41 -27.49
N LYS A 61 11.16 25.05 -26.21
CA LYS A 61 11.31 23.65 -25.78
C LYS A 61 10.06 22.85 -26.17
N LEU A 62 10.27 21.76 -26.90
CA LEU A 62 9.20 20.83 -27.26
C LEU A 62 9.05 19.76 -26.18
N GLN A 63 7.87 19.15 -26.09
CA GLN A 63 7.68 17.96 -25.26
C GLN A 63 8.60 16.85 -25.75
N THR A 64 9.48 16.36 -24.87
CA THR A 64 10.39 15.27 -25.18
C THR A 64 9.68 13.93 -25.03
N MET A 65 9.72 13.13 -26.09
CA MET A 65 9.19 11.76 -26.10
C MET A 65 10.36 10.79 -26.16
N VAL A 66 10.72 10.20 -25.02
CA VAL A 66 11.87 9.30 -24.90
C VAL A 66 11.41 7.87 -24.71
N TYR A 67 11.61 7.03 -25.72
CA TYR A 67 11.36 5.60 -25.64
C TYR A 67 12.65 4.86 -25.24
N ASN A 68 12.82 4.62 -23.94
CA ASN A 68 13.96 3.89 -23.40
C ASN A 68 13.51 2.82 -22.38
N ARG A 69 14.46 2.13 -21.75
CA ARG A 69 14.16 1.11 -20.74
C ARG A 69 13.36 1.64 -19.55
N ASP A 70 13.56 2.90 -19.17
CA ASP A 70 12.84 3.51 -18.05
C ASP A 70 11.38 3.75 -18.44
N PHE A 71 11.12 4.24 -19.66
CA PHE A 71 9.76 4.32 -20.22
C PHE A 71 9.06 2.96 -20.22
N VAL A 72 9.74 1.91 -20.70
CA VAL A 72 9.19 0.55 -20.70
C VAL A 72 8.87 0.11 -19.27
N LYS A 73 9.82 0.22 -18.33
CA LYS A 73 9.59 -0.16 -16.93
C LYS A 73 8.44 0.60 -16.27
N LYS A 74 8.32 1.89 -16.60
CA LYS A 74 7.33 2.80 -16.03
C LYS A 74 5.93 2.55 -16.55
N HIS A 75 5.79 2.19 -17.83
CA HIS A 75 4.48 2.07 -18.48
C HIS A 75 4.06 0.64 -18.78
N PHE A 76 4.97 -0.32 -18.64
CA PHE A 76 4.74 -1.75 -18.86
C PHE A 76 5.27 -2.50 -17.64
N SER A 77 4.47 -2.56 -16.59
CA SER A 77 4.71 -3.47 -15.48
C SER A 77 3.76 -4.66 -15.59
N GLN A 78 4.28 -5.87 -15.35
CA GLN A 78 3.44 -7.05 -15.20
C GLN A 78 2.78 -6.98 -13.82
N SER A 79 1.46 -6.98 -13.76
CA SER A 79 0.79 -7.25 -12.49
C SER A 79 1.14 -8.68 -12.06
N SER A 80 1.65 -8.85 -10.83
CA SER A 80 1.97 -10.18 -10.29
C SER A 80 0.74 -11.07 -10.14
N GLU A 81 -0.45 -10.46 -10.04
CA GLU A 81 -1.74 -11.14 -9.87
C GLU A 81 -2.35 -11.63 -11.19
N LEU A 82 -2.13 -10.93 -12.31
CA LEU A 82 -2.69 -11.29 -13.61
C LEU A 82 -1.57 -11.46 -14.64
N LYS A 83 -1.03 -12.69 -14.72
CA LYS A 83 -0.07 -13.08 -15.75
C LYS A 83 -0.70 -12.87 -17.14
N GLY A 84 -0.07 -12.04 -17.96
CA GLY A 84 -0.46 -11.80 -19.36
C GLY A 84 -1.22 -10.49 -19.63
N ILE A 85 -1.58 -9.73 -18.58
CA ILE A 85 -2.17 -8.39 -18.76
C ILE A 85 -1.05 -7.35 -18.74
N PHE A 86 -0.87 -6.67 -19.87
CA PHE A 86 -0.02 -5.49 -19.99
C PHE A 86 -0.89 -4.26 -19.76
N THR A 87 -0.79 -3.64 -18.59
CA THR A 87 -1.42 -2.34 -18.36
C THR A 87 -0.59 -1.26 -19.02
N LEU A 88 -1.19 -0.50 -19.94
CA LEU A 88 -0.54 0.64 -20.59
C LEU A 88 -0.79 1.89 -19.76
N GLY A 89 0.28 2.55 -19.28
CA GLY A 89 0.19 3.88 -18.66
C GLY A 89 0.43 3.90 -17.15
N GLU A 90 1.13 4.94 -16.69
CA GLU A 90 1.55 5.11 -15.29
C GLU A 90 0.36 5.15 -14.32
N LYS A 91 -0.70 5.91 -14.68
CA LYS A 91 -1.93 6.01 -13.87
C LYS A 91 -2.57 4.66 -13.59
N ASN A 92 -2.53 3.72 -14.53
CA ASN A 92 -3.12 2.40 -14.35
C ASN A 92 -2.34 1.55 -13.35
N ILE A 93 -1.03 1.76 -13.21
CA ILE A 93 -0.19 1.01 -12.28
C ILE A 93 -0.40 1.51 -10.85
N ASP A 94 -0.50 2.82 -10.65
CA ASP A 94 -0.72 3.37 -9.31
C ASP A 94 -2.11 3.04 -8.78
N ILE A 95 -3.16 3.10 -9.62
CA ILE A 95 -4.51 2.64 -9.27
C ILE A 95 -4.50 1.16 -8.87
N LEU A 96 -3.77 0.29 -9.59
CA LEU A 96 -3.66 -1.12 -9.23
C LEU A 96 -2.98 -1.33 -7.87
N LYS A 97 -1.97 -0.52 -7.52
CA LYS A 97 -1.35 -0.56 -6.19
C LYS A 97 -2.33 -0.13 -5.10
N GLU A 98 -3.09 0.95 -5.33
CA GLU A 98 -4.11 1.42 -4.38
C GLU A 98 -5.17 0.35 -4.14
N ILE A 99 -5.63 -0.34 -5.20
CA ILE A 99 -6.56 -1.47 -5.09
C ILE A 99 -5.95 -2.61 -4.25
N ALA A 100 -4.68 -2.95 -4.47
CA ALA A 100 -4.01 -4.01 -3.72
C ALA A 100 -3.89 -3.67 -2.23
N VAL A 101 -3.55 -2.42 -1.90
CA VAL A 101 -3.51 -1.94 -0.51
C VAL A 101 -4.90 -2.00 0.13
N ALA A 102 -5.93 -1.47 -0.55
CA ALA A 102 -7.30 -1.48 -0.04
C ALA A 102 -7.82 -2.92 0.21
N LYS A 103 -7.48 -3.87 -0.68
CA LYS A 103 -7.82 -5.29 -0.48
C LYS A 103 -7.13 -5.88 0.76
N ALA A 104 -5.84 -5.59 0.94
CA ALA A 104 -5.09 -6.07 2.11
C ALA A 104 -5.68 -5.52 3.43
N GLU A 105 -6.10 -4.25 3.42
CA GLU A 105 -6.80 -3.64 4.57
C GLU A 105 -8.16 -4.29 4.83
N LEU A 106 -8.95 -4.55 3.79
CA LEU A 106 -10.23 -5.24 3.89
C LEU A 106 -10.07 -6.65 4.49
N ASP A 107 -9.08 -7.41 4.03
CA ASP A 107 -8.78 -8.74 4.55
C ASP A 107 -8.38 -8.68 6.03
N ALA A 108 -7.58 -7.68 6.42
CA ALA A 108 -7.18 -7.48 7.82
C ALA A 108 -8.39 -7.13 8.71
N ILE A 109 -9.28 -6.24 8.26
CA ILE A 109 -10.50 -5.87 8.97
C ILE A 109 -11.41 -7.10 9.12
N THR A 110 -11.59 -7.87 8.05
CA THR A 110 -12.45 -9.07 8.04
C THR A 110 -11.95 -10.09 9.07
N ARG A 111 -10.64 -10.40 9.07
CA ARG A 111 -10.05 -11.28 10.10
C ARG A 111 -10.24 -10.75 11.52
N ARG A 112 -10.20 -9.43 11.70
CA ARG A 112 -10.40 -8.81 13.02
C ARG A 112 -11.85 -8.95 13.49
N ILE A 113 -12.81 -8.80 12.58
CA ILE A 113 -14.24 -9.01 12.85
C ILE A 113 -14.48 -10.47 13.23
N GLU A 114 -13.96 -11.42 12.45
CA GLU A 114 -14.08 -12.86 12.73
C GLU A 114 -13.53 -13.22 14.10
N ASN A 115 -12.34 -12.70 14.44
CA ASN A 115 -11.73 -12.92 15.76
C ASN A 115 -12.56 -12.29 16.89
N MET A 116 -13.03 -11.05 16.73
CA MET A 116 -13.89 -10.41 17.74
C MET A 116 -15.20 -11.16 17.95
N HIS A 117 -15.82 -11.63 16.86
CA HIS A 117 -17.03 -12.44 16.93
C HIS A 117 -16.77 -13.76 17.67
N TYR A 118 -15.65 -14.42 17.36
CA TYR A 118 -15.23 -15.65 18.05
C TYR A 118 -14.95 -15.40 19.54
N ILE A 119 -14.27 -14.32 19.93
CA ILE A 119 -14.02 -13.98 21.34
C ILE A 119 -15.34 -13.74 22.09
N LEU A 120 -16.30 -13.06 21.45
CA LEU A 120 -17.56 -12.69 22.07
C LEU A 120 -18.49 -13.89 22.27
N HIS A 121 -18.64 -14.72 21.24
CA HIS A 121 -19.63 -15.80 21.18
C HIS A 121 -19.06 -17.22 21.36
N GLY A 122 -17.74 -17.37 21.25
CA GLY A 122 -17.07 -18.68 21.26
C GLY A 122 -17.52 -19.59 20.12
N ASP A 123 -17.18 -20.87 20.26
CA ASP A 123 -17.62 -21.90 19.32
C ASP A 123 -19.13 -22.17 19.49
N TYR A 124 -19.85 -22.23 18.36
CA TYR A 124 -21.29 -22.53 18.27
C TYR A 124 -22.22 -21.56 19.03
N GLY A 125 -21.77 -20.34 19.37
CA GLY A 125 -22.61 -19.30 19.98
C GLY A 125 -22.94 -19.52 21.45
N THR A 126 -22.40 -20.57 22.06
CA THR A 126 -22.64 -20.96 23.47
C THR A 126 -21.41 -20.75 24.36
N GLY A 127 -20.35 -20.11 23.83
CA GLY A 127 -19.08 -19.93 24.51
C GLY A 127 -18.63 -18.47 24.59
N GLY A 128 -17.32 -18.27 24.68
CA GLY A 128 -16.71 -16.94 24.71
C GLY A 128 -17.11 -16.14 25.95
N LYS A 129 -17.01 -14.81 25.84
CA LYS A 129 -17.37 -13.90 26.93
C LYS A 129 -18.83 -13.96 27.32
N MET A 130 -19.73 -14.23 26.39
CA MET A 130 -21.16 -14.40 26.70
C MET A 130 -21.42 -15.68 27.52
N GLY A 131 -20.77 -16.79 27.17
CA GLY A 131 -20.85 -18.03 27.96
C GLY A 131 -20.23 -17.88 29.36
N GLU A 132 -19.07 -17.23 29.46
CA GLU A 132 -18.45 -16.91 30.75
C GLU A 132 -19.37 -16.07 31.65
N LEU A 133 -20.02 -15.04 31.08
CA LEU A 133 -20.97 -14.18 31.79
C LEU A 133 -22.18 -14.97 32.30
N ALA A 134 -22.79 -15.78 31.44
CA ALA A 134 -23.93 -16.61 31.80
C ALA A 134 -23.59 -17.57 32.96
N GLY A 135 -22.42 -18.20 32.90
CA GLY A 135 -21.94 -19.08 33.98
C GLY A 135 -21.62 -18.33 35.28
N LEU A 136 -21.17 -17.07 35.21
CA LEU A 136 -20.95 -16.24 36.39
C LEU A 136 -22.27 -15.85 37.06
N ASP A 137 -23.27 -15.46 36.27
CA ASP A 137 -24.60 -15.12 36.75
C ASP A 137 -25.30 -16.30 37.41
N GLU A 138 -25.17 -17.50 36.84
CA GLU A 138 -25.72 -18.72 37.44
C GLU A 138 -25.05 -19.03 38.79
N LYS A 139 -23.72 -18.94 38.86
CA LYS A 139 -22.97 -19.11 40.12
C LYS A 139 -23.35 -18.06 41.15
N PHE A 140 -23.55 -16.81 40.74
CA PHE A 140 -23.99 -15.74 41.62
C PHE A 140 -25.38 -16.02 42.19
N ARG A 141 -26.35 -16.34 41.32
CA ARG A 141 -27.71 -16.73 41.73
C ARG A 141 -27.71 -17.91 42.71
N ALA A 142 -26.93 -18.94 42.42
CA ALA A 142 -26.81 -20.11 43.29
C ALA A 142 -26.25 -19.75 44.68
N LYS A 143 -25.23 -18.88 44.75
CA LYS A 143 -24.68 -18.36 46.02
C LYS A 143 -25.70 -17.53 46.79
N CYS A 144 -26.40 -16.62 46.13
CA CYS A 144 -27.47 -15.82 46.75
C CYS A 144 -28.58 -16.71 47.30
N TRP A 145 -29.02 -17.71 46.53
CA TRP A 145 -30.05 -18.65 46.94
C TRP A 145 -29.62 -19.53 48.12
N SER A 146 -28.37 -20.01 48.12
CA SER A 146 -27.79 -20.76 49.23
C SER A 146 -27.74 -19.93 50.52
N SER A 147 -27.27 -18.68 50.43
CA SER A 147 -27.24 -17.74 51.55
C SER A 147 -28.65 -17.44 52.08
N TYR A 148 -29.60 -17.16 51.18
CA TYR A 148 -31.00 -16.96 51.53
C TYR A 148 -31.58 -18.17 52.27
N THR A 149 -31.36 -19.39 51.76
CA THR A 149 -31.85 -20.62 52.36
C THR A 149 -31.25 -20.84 53.76
N LYS A 150 -29.95 -20.60 53.92
CA LYS A 150 -29.26 -20.72 55.21
C LYS A 150 -29.79 -19.77 56.28
N HIS A 151 -30.19 -18.57 55.90
CA HIS A 151 -30.69 -17.54 56.82
C HIS A 151 -32.22 -17.39 56.79
N LYS A 152 -32.93 -18.31 56.13
CA LYS A 152 -34.36 -18.20 55.80
C LYS A 152 -35.27 -18.05 57.02
N GLU A 153 -34.96 -18.75 58.11
CA GLU A 153 -35.72 -18.70 59.37
C GLU A 153 -35.51 -17.39 60.11
N LYS A 154 -34.24 -16.94 60.24
CA LYS A 154 -33.89 -15.66 60.88
C LYS A 154 -34.43 -14.45 60.10
N LEU A 155 -34.45 -14.55 58.78
CA LEU A 155 -35.01 -13.54 57.89
C LEU A 155 -36.53 -13.66 57.76
N GLY A 156 -37.16 -14.72 58.26
CA GLY A 156 -38.59 -14.96 58.10
C GLY A 156 -39.45 -13.85 58.69
N ILE A 157 -39.06 -13.33 59.85
CA ILE A 157 -39.72 -12.20 60.53
C ILE A 157 -39.57 -10.91 59.72
N ALA A 158 -38.43 -10.71 59.04
CA ALA A 158 -38.17 -9.52 58.23
C ALA A 158 -38.92 -9.51 56.88
N PHE A 159 -39.42 -10.67 56.43
CA PHE A 159 -40.18 -10.83 55.19
C PHE A 159 -41.64 -11.26 55.43
N GLU A 160 -42.14 -11.10 56.65
CA GLU A 160 -43.51 -11.41 57.04
C GLU A 160 -44.49 -10.43 56.32
N GLY A 161 -45.45 -10.97 55.57
CA GLY A 161 -46.35 -10.20 54.68
C GLY A 161 -45.94 -10.12 53.21
N LEU A 162 -44.69 -10.47 52.86
CA LEU A 162 -44.20 -10.56 51.46
C LEU A 162 -43.98 -12.01 51.00
N ARG A 163 -43.92 -12.97 51.91
CA ARG A 163 -43.88 -14.41 51.61
C ARG A 163 -45.32 -14.96 51.55
N GLY A 164 -46.00 -14.79 50.41
CA GLY A 164 -47.36 -15.30 50.24
C GLY A 164 -48.22 -14.68 49.13
N SER A 165 -47.61 -14.00 48.15
CA SER A 165 -48.24 -13.69 46.85
C SER A 165 -47.49 -14.39 45.73
#